data_AF-A0A0N8QQQ2-F1
#
_entry.id   AF-A0A0N8QQQ2-F1
#
_cell.length_a   1.000
_cell.length_b   1.000
_cell.length_c   1.000
_cell.angle_alpha   90.00
_cell.angle_beta   90.00
_cell.angle_gamma   90.00
#
_symmetry.space_group_name_H-M   'P 1'
#
loop_
_entity.id
_entity.type
_entity.pdbx_description
1 polymer ?
#
loop_
_entity_poly.entity_id
_entity_poly.type
_entity_poly.pdbx_seq_one_letter_code
_entity_poly.pdbx_strand_id
1 'polypeptide(L)'
;MITRQLKPSTRPALKPYFWTNAILLSIWTGFALLVYFKAQENNMELRDLHSVTRRGIVAIIGTALLVYSGHWWGKAIAHEKAELAAYKSNVAAQVVEQQAVQKRTYALEMRGVGVAVGGWHQSSIWRKIKEKKNNFTSIYSQDPKDYTDSLVSRENTHSANTRAAFKHSAGESVAYWPLPTFAIAPPKQPSDTGAADNIMSGRNAATLGVTLVLWQEAENALSAQSMIEHLLQFFEKNLQVPEALIVSRDGDVTRNGLRVAGTPGLQNVQVVPTVFESMTGLLVTRSDRVDRYIRPYATNEAEENQNKNTDLGKLWAFYWNRDDAFTEQYESEQRAKGVVIPNSPGTMSTAYWQAQL
;
A
#
# COMPACT_ATOMS: atom_id res chain seq x y z
N MET A 1 0.31 -18.12 -12.34
CA MET A 1 -0.44 -18.00 -13.61
C MET A 1 -1.65 -17.11 -13.36
N ILE A 2 -1.48 -15.78 -13.42
CA ILE A 2 -2.65 -14.88 -13.50
C ILE A 2 -3.06 -14.84 -14.96
N THR A 3 -4.15 -15.52 -15.24
CA THR A 3 -5.06 -15.13 -16.30
C THR A 3 -5.36 -13.65 -16.12
N ARG A 4 -4.79 -12.84 -17.02
CA ARG A 4 -5.33 -11.55 -17.48
C ARG A 4 -6.82 -11.51 -17.13
N GLN A 5 -7.25 -10.63 -16.23
CA GLN A 5 -8.67 -10.29 -16.09
C GLN A 5 -9.06 -9.59 -17.40
N LEU A 6 -9.19 -10.40 -18.44
CA LEU A 6 -9.85 -10.07 -19.68
C LEU A 6 -11.22 -9.59 -19.23
N LYS A 7 -11.50 -8.32 -19.55
CA LYS A 7 -12.85 -7.73 -19.54
C LYS A 7 -13.84 -8.88 -19.78
N PRO A 8 -14.67 -9.25 -18.78
CA PRO A 8 -15.42 -10.49 -18.84
C PRO A 8 -16.15 -10.54 -20.17
N SER A 9 -15.74 -11.48 -21.01
CA SER A 9 -16.22 -11.53 -22.38
C SER A 9 -17.74 -11.63 -22.34
N THR A 10 -18.41 -10.62 -22.88
CA THR A 10 -19.87 -10.66 -23.05
C THR A 10 -20.25 -11.84 -23.94
N ARG A 11 -19.35 -12.23 -24.87
CA ARG A 11 -19.53 -13.40 -25.75
C ARG A 11 -19.48 -14.71 -24.95
N PRO A 12 -20.51 -15.56 -25.06
CA PRO A 12 -20.48 -16.92 -24.52
C PRO A 12 -19.37 -17.76 -25.14
N ALA A 13 -18.86 -18.73 -24.38
CA ALA A 13 -17.89 -19.69 -24.90
C ALA A 13 -18.51 -20.54 -26.02
N LEU A 14 -17.82 -20.66 -27.16
CA LEU A 14 -18.34 -21.37 -28.35
C LEU A 14 -18.29 -22.90 -28.24
N LYS A 15 -17.37 -23.45 -27.43
CA LYS A 15 -17.17 -24.91 -27.27
C LYS A 15 -18.46 -25.70 -26.97
N PRO A 16 -19.29 -25.32 -25.97
CA PRO A 16 -20.51 -26.06 -25.68
C PRO A 16 -21.49 -26.08 -26.85
N TYR A 17 -21.70 -24.93 -27.51
CA TYR A 17 -22.57 -24.81 -28.69
C TYR A 17 -22.08 -25.66 -29.87
N PHE A 18 -20.77 -25.73 -30.06
CA PHE A 18 -20.17 -26.55 -31.10
C PHE A 18 -20.43 -28.04 -30.85
N TRP A 19 -20.19 -28.54 -29.64
CA TRP A 19 -20.43 -29.94 -29.29
C TRP A 19 -21.90 -30.32 -29.38
N THR A 20 -22.81 -29.49 -28.87
CA THR A 20 -24.25 -29.74 -28.96
C THR A 20 -24.70 -29.82 -30.42
N ASN A 21 -24.22 -28.92 -31.28
CA ASN A 21 -24.50 -28.98 -32.72
C ASN A 21 -23.90 -30.21 -33.39
N ALA A 22 -22.65 -30.56 -33.07
CA ALA A 22 -21.99 -31.73 -33.65
C ALA A 22 -22.76 -33.02 -33.32
N ILE A 23 -23.22 -33.15 -32.07
CA ILE A 23 -24.05 -34.28 -31.63
C ILE A 23 -25.39 -34.30 -32.36
N LEU A 24 -26.11 -33.17 -32.42
CA LEU A 24 -27.41 -33.07 -33.09
C LEU A 24 -27.31 -33.37 -34.59
N LEU A 25 -26.28 -32.85 -35.26
CA LEU A 25 -26.01 -33.13 -36.68
C LEU A 25 -25.66 -34.60 -36.91
N SER A 26 -24.89 -35.21 -36.01
CA SER A 26 -24.53 -36.64 -36.09
C SER A 26 -25.75 -37.53 -35.93
N ILE A 27 -26.61 -37.23 -34.94
CA ILE A 27 -27.88 -37.94 -34.72
C ILE A 27 -28.80 -37.77 -35.93
N TRP A 28 -28.95 -36.54 -36.46
CA TRP A 28 -29.81 -36.26 -37.61
C TRP A 28 -29.34 -36.96 -38.89
N THR A 29 -28.03 -36.94 -39.14
CA THR A 29 -27.43 -37.60 -40.30
C THR A 29 -27.51 -39.12 -40.18
N GLY A 30 -27.25 -39.66 -38.98
CA GLY A 30 -27.42 -41.09 -38.68
C GLY A 30 -28.87 -41.56 -38.86
N PHE A 31 -29.84 -40.74 -38.43
CA PHE A 31 -31.26 -41.00 -38.67
C PHE A 31 -31.60 -41.00 -40.17
N ALA A 32 -31.13 -39.99 -40.93
CA ALA A 32 -31.35 -39.92 -42.37
C ALA A 32 -30.74 -41.13 -43.11
N LEU A 33 -29.55 -41.58 -42.69
CA LEU A 33 -28.90 -42.78 -43.23
C LEU A 33 -29.66 -44.06 -42.88
N LEU A 34 -30.17 -44.20 -41.66
CA LEU A 34 -31.00 -45.33 -41.26
C LEU A 34 -32.28 -45.42 -42.09
N VAL A 35 -32.96 -44.28 -42.29
CA VAL A 35 -34.16 -44.19 -43.14
C VAL A 35 -33.83 -44.58 -44.58
N TYR A 36 -32.68 -44.13 -45.10
CA TYR A 36 -32.20 -44.50 -46.43
C TYR A 36 -32.00 -46.01 -46.58
N PHE A 37 -31.25 -46.64 -45.67
CA PHE A 37 -31.00 -48.08 -45.71
C PHE A 37 -32.27 -48.91 -45.54
N LYS A 38 -33.18 -48.50 -44.64
CA LYS A 38 -34.46 -49.19 -44.43
C LYS A 38 -35.41 -49.10 -45.63
N ALA A 39 -35.42 -47.97 -46.34
CA ALA A 39 -36.20 -47.85 -47.56
C ALA A 39 -35.63 -48.71 -48.70
N GLN A 40 -34.29 -48.81 -48.79
CA GLN A 40 -33.62 -49.69 -49.76
C GLN A 40 -33.90 -51.17 -49.48
N GLU A 41 -33.88 -51.59 -48.21
CA GLU A 41 -34.19 -52.96 -47.77
C GLU A 41 -35.65 -53.35 -48.09
N ASN A 42 -36.58 -52.40 -47.99
CA ASN A 42 -38.01 -52.62 -48.18
C ASN A 42 -38.53 -52.24 -49.58
N ASN A 43 -37.64 -51.94 -50.54
CA ASN A 43 -37.98 -51.52 -51.92
C ASN A 43 -38.94 -50.31 -51.98
N MET A 44 -38.83 -49.39 -51.02
CA MET A 44 -39.69 -48.19 -50.93
C MET A 44 -39.09 -47.00 -51.70
N GLU A 45 -39.93 -46.26 -52.44
CA GLU A 45 -39.50 -45.05 -53.14
C GLU A 45 -39.41 -43.86 -52.16
N LEU A 46 -38.19 -43.37 -51.88
CA LEU A 46 -37.94 -42.20 -51.04
C LEU A 46 -38.09 -40.91 -51.84
N ARG A 47 -39.24 -40.27 -51.76
CA ARG A 47 -39.44 -38.91 -52.29
C ARG A 47 -38.94 -37.87 -51.29
N ASP A 48 -38.26 -36.84 -51.79
CA ASP A 48 -37.84 -35.64 -51.04
C ASP A 48 -36.85 -35.82 -49.87
N LEU A 49 -36.26 -37.00 -49.67
CA LEU A 49 -35.31 -37.25 -48.56
C LEU A 49 -34.16 -36.22 -48.52
N HIS A 50 -33.61 -35.86 -49.68
CA HIS A 50 -32.56 -34.84 -49.78
C HIS A 50 -33.04 -33.46 -49.27
N SER A 51 -34.27 -33.08 -49.59
CA SER A 51 -34.88 -31.82 -49.16
C SER A 51 -35.13 -31.79 -47.65
N VAL A 52 -35.63 -32.89 -47.09
CA VAL A 52 -35.89 -33.05 -45.66
C VAL A 52 -34.59 -33.02 -44.86
N THR A 53 -33.56 -33.74 -45.29
CA THR A 53 -32.24 -33.75 -44.63
C THR A 53 -31.63 -32.35 -44.58
N ARG A 54 -31.66 -31.62 -45.71
CA ARG A 54 -31.17 -30.23 -45.77
C ARG A 54 -31.94 -29.29 -44.85
N ARG A 55 -33.26 -29.38 -44.81
CA ARG A 55 -34.11 -28.56 -43.92
C ARG A 55 -33.82 -28.84 -42.45
N GLY A 56 -33.58 -30.10 -42.07
CA GLY A 56 -33.21 -30.45 -40.69
C GLY A 56 -31.85 -29.89 -40.28
N ILE A 57 -30.84 -29.94 -41.16
CA ILE A 57 -29.53 -29.33 -40.92
C ILE A 57 -29.67 -27.81 -40.71
N VAL A 58 -30.42 -27.13 -41.59
CA VAL A 58 -30.69 -25.69 -41.48
C VAL A 58 -31.41 -25.35 -40.18
N ALA A 59 -32.39 -26.17 -39.76
CA ALA A 59 -33.11 -25.97 -38.51
C ALA A 59 -32.21 -26.10 -37.26
N ILE A 60 -31.30 -27.08 -37.24
CA ILE A 60 -30.35 -27.29 -36.15
C ILE A 60 -29.40 -26.08 -36.04
N ILE A 61 -28.79 -25.68 -37.17
CA ILE A 61 -27.87 -24.53 -37.21
C ILE A 61 -28.59 -23.23 -36.83
N GLY A 62 -29.79 -22.99 -37.38
CA GLY A 62 -30.59 -21.81 -37.11
C GLY A 62 -30.98 -21.70 -35.63
N THR A 63 -31.41 -22.81 -35.02
CA THR A 63 -31.75 -22.85 -33.60
C THR A 63 -30.53 -22.55 -32.72
N ALA A 64 -29.37 -23.14 -33.04
CA ALA A 64 -28.16 -22.89 -32.27
C ALA A 64 -27.67 -21.44 -32.36
N LEU A 65 -27.78 -20.82 -33.55
CA LEU A 65 -27.48 -19.39 -33.72
C LEU A 65 -28.42 -18.51 -32.87
N LEU A 66 -29.71 -18.83 -32.80
CA LEU A 66 -30.66 -18.10 -31.96
C LEU A 66 -30.34 -18.23 -30.47
N VAL A 67 -30.05 -19.45 -29.99
CA VAL A 67 -29.70 -19.67 -28.57
C VAL A 67 -28.38 -18.99 -28.21
N TYR A 68 -27.37 -19.04 -29.09
CA TYR A 68 -26.12 -18.33 -28.88
C TYR A 68 -26.32 -16.81 -28.83
N SER A 69 -27.10 -16.27 -29.77
CA SER A 69 -27.40 -14.83 -29.84
C SER A 69 -28.17 -14.36 -28.60
N GLY A 70 -29.16 -15.15 -28.14
CA GLY A 70 -29.92 -14.85 -26.92
C GLY A 70 -29.05 -14.87 -25.66
N HIS A 71 -28.16 -15.85 -25.52
CA HIS A 71 -27.22 -15.89 -24.39
C HIS A 71 -26.23 -14.73 -24.44
N TRP A 72 -25.71 -14.39 -25.62
CA TRP A 72 -24.83 -13.24 -25.79
C TRP A 72 -25.53 -11.93 -25.41
N TRP A 73 -26.74 -11.72 -25.92
CA TRP A 73 -27.55 -10.54 -25.61
C TRP A 73 -27.88 -10.44 -24.11
N GLY A 74 -28.26 -11.55 -23.47
CA GLY A 74 -28.51 -11.59 -22.03
C GLY A 74 -27.28 -11.22 -21.20
N LYS A 75 -26.09 -11.72 -21.58
CA LYS A 75 -24.82 -11.33 -20.95
C LYS A 75 -24.48 -9.86 -21.17
N ALA A 76 -24.72 -9.33 -22.38
CA ALA A 76 -24.49 -7.92 -22.69
C ALA A 76 -25.36 -7.01 -21.82
N ILE A 77 -26.66 -7.30 -21.69
CA ILE A 77 -27.57 -6.55 -20.81
C ILE A 77 -27.13 -6.64 -19.34
N ALA A 78 -26.77 -7.83 -18.86
CA ALA A 78 -26.33 -7.99 -17.48
C ALA A 78 -25.06 -7.18 -17.19
N HIS A 79 -24.12 -7.16 -18.14
CA HIS A 79 -22.90 -6.35 -18.05
C HIS A 79 -23.21 -4.85 -18.03
N GLU A 80 -24.07 -4.37 -18.92
CA GLU A 80 -24.47 -2.95 -18.97
C GLU A 80 -25.19 -2.52 -17.68
N LYS A 81 -26.07 -3.36 -17.13
CA LYS A 81 -26.70 -3.11 -15.83
C LYS A 81 -25.69 -3.05 -14.69
N ALA A 82 -24.68 -3.92 -14.70
CA ALA A 82 -23.61 -3.93 -13.69
C ALA A 82 -22.74 -2.66 -13.80
N GLU A 83 -22.35 -2.26 -15.02
CA GLU A 83 -21.61 -1.02 -15.25
C GLU A 83 -22.43 0.22 -14.83
N LEU A 84 -23.73 0.26 -15.16
CA LEU A 84 -24.60 1.36 -14.75
C LEU A 84 -24.79 1.42 -13.22
N ALA A 85 -24.92 0.27 -12.56
CA ALA A 85 -25.00 0.20 -11.09
C ALA A 85 -23.69 0.69 -10.44
N ALA A 86 -22.54 0.25 -10.95
CA ALA A 86 -21.24 0.73 -10.51
C ALA A 86 -21.08 2.24 -10.73
N TYR A 87 -21.47 2.75 -11.90
CA TYR A 87 -21.46 4.18 -12.21
C TYR A 87 -22.34 4.97 -11.23
N LYS A 88 -23.59 4.54 -11.00
CA LYS A 88 -24.49 5.21 -10.05
C LYS A 88 -23.95 5.19 -8.63
N SER A 89 -23.34 4.08 -8.20
CA SER A 89 -22.68 3.97 -6.90
C SER A 89 -21.53 4.97 -6.77
N ASN A 90 -20.69 5.09 -7.81
CA ASN A 90 -19.57 6.04 -7.84
C ASN A 90 -20.06 7.49 -7.79
N VAL A 91 -21.11 7.83 -8.54
CA VAL A 91 -21.72 9.17 -8.51
C VAL A 91 -22.32 9.48 -7.13
N ALA A 92 -23.03 8.53 -6.53
CA ALA A 92 -23.58 8.69 -5.19
C ALA A 92 -22.47 8.91 -4.14
N ALA A 93 -21.39 8.14 -4.22
CA ALA A 93 -20.22 8.33 -3.36
C ALA A 93 -19.59 9.73 -3.54
N GLN A 94 -19.44 10.21 -4.78
CA GLN A 94 -18.94 11.56 -5.05
C GLN A 94 -19.85 12.65 -4.48
N VAL A 95 -21.17 12.49 -4.56
CA VAL A 95 -22.14 13.47 -3.99
C VAL A 95 -22.04 13.51 -2.47
N VAL A 96 -21.97 12.35 -1.81
CA VAL A 96 -21.81 12.26 -0.35
C VAL A 96 -20.48 12.90 0.07
N GLU A 97 -19.40 12.64 -0.67
CA GLU A 97 -18.09 13.22 -0.44
C GLU A 97 -18.11 14.74 -0.60
N GLN A 98 -18.73 15.28 -1.66
CA GLN A 98 -18.87 16.73 -1.86
C GLN A 98 -19.64 17.39 -0.72
N GLN A 99 -20.72 16.77 -0.25
CA GLN A 99 -21.48 17.26 0.91
C GLN A 99 -20.66 17.20 2.21
N ALA A 100 -19.84 16.16 2.39
CA ALA A 100 -18.94 16.06 3.53
C ALA A 100 -17.85 17.13 3.49
N VAL A 101 -17.24 17.36 2.32
CA VAL A 101 -16.21 18.40 2.11
C VAL A 101 -16.77 19.79 2.40
N GLN A 102 -18.01 20.12 1.97
CA GLN A 102 -18.64 21.40 2.27
C GLN A 102 -18.89 21.63 3.77
N LYS A 103 -19.01 20.56 4.57
CA LYS A 103 -19.26 20.64 6.01
C LYS A 103 -17.98 20.59 6.87
N ARG A 104 -16.83 20.23 6.30
CA ARG A 104 -15.58 20.11 7.07
C ARG A 104 -15.04 21.49 7.45
N THR A 105 -14.67 21.61 8.71
CA THR A 105 -13.99 22.79 9.28
C THR A 105 -12.47 22.61 9.34
N TYR A 106 -11.96 21.47 8.87
CA TYR A 106 -10.56 21.09 8.95
C TYR A 106 -10.08 20.57 7.57
N ALA A 107 -8.79 20.80 7.27
CA ALA A 107 -8.17 20.39 6.00
C ALA A 107 -7.30 19.12 6.13
N LEU A 108 -6.92 18.75 7.35
CA LEU A 108 -6.03 17.64 7.66
C LEU A 108 -6.53 16.91 8.92
N GLU A 109 -6.36 15.59 8.96
CA GLU A 109 -6.76 14.70 10.05
C GLU A 109 -5.51 14.05 10.64
N MET A 110 -5.41 13.98 11.97
CA MET A 110 -4.39 13.15 12.63
C MET A 110 -4.90 11.71 12.69
N ARG A 111 -4.35 10.83 11.86
CA ARG A 111 -4.79 9.44 11.73
C ARG A 111 -4.05 8.50 12.68
N GLY A 112 -2.78 8.78 12.96
CA GLY A 112 -1.95 7.99 13.86
C GLY A 112 -0.97 8.87 14.61
N VAL A 113 -0.82 8.61 15.90
CA VAL A 113 0.09 9.35 16.79
C VAL A 113 0.94 8.36 17.58
N GLY A 114 2.24 8.42 17.31
CA GLY A 114 3.29 7.69 18.00
C GLY A 114 3.93 8.58 19.05
N VAL A 115 3.93 8.20 20.33
CA VAL A 115 4.72 8.89 21.37
C VAL A 115 5.32 7.85 22.30
N ALA A 116 6.64 7.94 22.46
CA ALA A 116 7.42 7.22 23.44
C ALA A 116 8.42 8.19 24.07
N VAL A 117 8.46 8.27 25.38
CA VAL A 117 9.44 9.09 26.13
C VAL A 117 9.99 8.23 27.26
N GLY A 118 11.29 8.28 27.51
CA GLY A 118 11.95 7.44 28.50
C GLY A 118 11.70 5.95 28.21
N GLY A 119 11.01 5.25 29.10
CA GLY A 119 10.53 3.88 28.87
C GLY A 119 9.01 3.75 28.73
N TRP A 120 8.29 4.88 28.65
CA TRP A 120 6.83 4.92 28.64
C TRP A 120 6.31 5.16 27.22
N HIS A 121 5.28 4.43 26.83
CA HIS A 121 4.65 4.50 25.51
C HIS A 121 3.19 4.91 25.60
N GLN A 122 2.74 5.77 24.69
CA GLN A 122 1.32 6.07 24.48
C GLN A 122 0.57 6.48 25.77
N SER A 123 -0.52 5.77 26.09
CA SER A 123 -1.38 6.02 27.26
C SER A 123 -0.65 5.94 28.60
N SER A 124 0.46 5.20 28.68
CA SER A 124 1.24 5.10 29.92
C SER A 124 1.91 6.42 30.29
N ILE A 125 2.30 7.24 29.31
CA ILE A 125 2.83 8.59 29.53
C ILE A 125 1.75 9.46 30.19
N TRP A 126 0.54 9.46 29.62
CA TRP A 126 -0.59 10.22 30.16
C TRP A 126 -0.99 9.77 31.56
N ARG A 127 -0.93 8.46 31.84
CA ARG A 127 -1.15 7.93 33.19
C ARG A 127 -0.11 8.46 34.17
N LYS A 128 1.17 8.49 33.79
CA LYS A 128 2.24 9.05 34.64
C LYS A 128 2.09 10.54 34.91
N ILE A 129 1.66 11.32 33.91
CA ILE A 129 1.34 12.74 34.07
C ILE A 129 0.20 12.91 35.08
N LYS A 130 -0.88 12.12 34.94
CA LYS A 130 -2.02 12.15 35.88
C LYS A 130 -1.64 11.72 37.30
N GLU A 131 -0.83 10.67 37.44
CA GLU A 131 -0.32 10.19 38.74
C GLU A 131 0.53 11.24 39.45
N LYS A 132 1.37 11.98 38.71
CA LYS A 132 2.23 13.04 39.26
C LYS A 132 1.42 14.20 39.86
N LYS A 133 0.22 14.46 39.33
CA LYS A 133 -0.70 15.55 39.75
C LYS A 133 -0.02 16.92 39.85
N ASN A 134 1.04 17.16 39.08
CA ASN A 134 1.78 18.41 39.08
C ASN A 134 2.39 18.68 37.70
N ASN A 135 1.89 19.73 37.04
CA ASN A 135 2.27 20.10 35.67
C ASN A 135 3.65 20.77 35.58
N PHE A 136 4.26 21.16 36.70
CA PHE A 136 5.55 21.86 36.74
C PHE A 136 6.72 20.95 37.10
N THR A 137 6.48 19.64 37.22
CA THR A 137 7.50 18.66 37.60
C THR A 137 7.55 17.52 36.59
N SER A 138 8.76 17.06 36.28
CA SER A 138 8.94 15.88 35.43
C SER A 138 8.29 14.64 36.05
N ILE A 139 7.75 13.78 35.19
CA ILE A 139 7.30 12.43 35.56
C ILE A 139 8.49 11.48 35.82
N TYR A 140 9.69 11.88 35.44
CA TYR A 140 10.93 11.11 35.62
C TYR A 140 11.69 11.56 36.87
N SER A 141 12.36 10.61 37.51
CA SER A 141 13.19 10.88 38.69
C SER A 141 14.41 11.73 38.34
N GLN A 142 14.89 12.50 39.30
CA GLN A 142 16.15 13.23 39.22
C GLN A 142 17.25 12.55 40.06
N ASP A 143 16.98 11.40 40.68
CA ASP A 143 17.99 10.58 41.34
C ASP A 143 18.64 9.63 40.32
N PRO A 144 19.96 9.69 40.07
CA PRO A 144 20.65 8.74 39.22
C PRO A 144 20.44 7.27 39.60
N LYS A 145 20.21 6.97 40.88
CA LYS A 145 20.02 5.60 41.38
C LYS A 145 18.76 4.93 40.87
N ASP A 146 17.78 5.71 40.41
CA ASP A 146 16.55 5.21 39.81
C ASP A 146 16.74 4.74 38.36
N TYR A 147 17.95 4.87 37.81
CA TYR A 147 18.30 4.47 36.45
C TYR A 147 19.29 3.31 36.43
N THR A 148 19.22 2.53 35.35
CA THR A 148 20.19 1.46 35.07
C THR A 148 21.56 2.04 34.76
N ASP A 149 22.60 1.34 35.20
CA ASP A 149 23.99 1.60 34.80
C ASP A 149 24.35 1.02 33.42
N SER A 150 23.47 0.21 32.82
CA SER A 150 23.74 -0.49 31.57
C SER A 150 23.40 0.37 30.35
N LEU A 151 24.40 0.67 29.51
CA LEU A 151 24.20 1.28 28.21
C LEU A 151 23.31 0.41 27.31
N VAL A 152 23.51 -0.92 27.33
CA VAL A 152 22.68 -1.87 26.57
C VAL A 152 21.20 -1.77 26.95
N SER A 153 20.89 -1.59 28.24
CA SER A 153 19.51 -1.39 28.69
C SER A 153 18.90 -0.08 28.16
N ARG A 154 19.72 0.98 28.06
CA ARG A 154 19.31 2.26 27.46
C ARG A 154 19.08 2.13 25.95
N GLU A 155 19.96 1.42 25.25
CA GLU A 155 19.82 1.12 23.81
C GLU A 155 18.59 0.24 23.50
N ASN A 156 18.30 -0.73 24.37
CA ASN A 156 17.08 -1.53 24.29
C ASN A 156 15.82 -0.68 24.49
N THR A 157 15.87 0.26 25.43
CA THR A 157 14.79 1.24 25.65
C THR A 157 14.58 2.13 24.41
N HIS A 158 15.65 2.69 23.86
CA HIS A 158 15.64 3.45 22.61
C HIS A 158 14.99 2.64 21.45
N SER A 159 15.38 1.38 21.30
CA SER A 159 14.86 0.49 20.25
C SER A 159 13.37 0.17 20.45
N ALA A 160 12.96 -0.11 21.70
CA ALA A 160 11.56 -0.34 22.05
C ALA A 160 10.70 0.90 21.80
N ASN A 161 11.19 2.08 22.16
CA ASN A 161 10.52 3.35 21.91
C ASN A 161 10.36 3.64 20.42
N THR A 162 11.42 3.42 19.63
CA THR A 162 11.38 3.58 18.17
C THR A 162 10.29 2.70 17.56
N ARG A 163 10.26 1.42 17.94
CA ARG A 163 9.22 0.48 17.52
C ARG A 163 7.82 0.95 17.91
N ALA A 164 7.63 1.35 19.17
CA ALA A 164 6.33 1.76 19.68
C ALA A 164 5.83 3.05 19.00
N ALA A 165 6.67 4.07 18.88
CA ALA A 165 6.32 5.32 18.23
C ALA A 165 5.92 5.10 16.77
N PHE A 166 6.77 4.45 15.97
CA PHE A 166 6.47 4.20 14.56
C PHE A 166 5.25 3.31 14.35
N LYS A 167 5.08 2.26 15.16
CA LYS A 167 3.92 1.36 15.04
C LYS A 167 2.60 2.10 15.25
N HIS A 168 2.55 2.98 16.24
CA HIS A 168 1.33 3.74 16.56
C HIS A 168 1.12 4.97 15.68
N SER A 169 2.16 5.51 15.05
CA SER A 169 2.02 6.59 14.08
C SER A 169 1.66 6.08 12.69
N ALA A 170 2.46 5.16 12.15
CA ALA A 170 2.39 4.74 10.76
C ALA A 170 1.60 3.45 10.54
N GLY A 171 1.18 2.74 11.60
CA GLY A 171 0.42 1.49 11.46
C GLY A 171 -0.94 1.64 10.78
N GLU A 172 -1.48 2.86 10.72
CA GLU A 172 -2.74 3.20 10.06
C GLU A 172 -2.54 3.79 8.66
N SER A 173 -1.31 3.80 8.13
CA SER A 173 -1.02 4.25 6.77
C SER A 173 -1.68 3.33 5.74
N VAL A 174 -1.95 3.84 4.55
CA VAL A 174 -2.43 3.02 3.43
C VAL A 174 -1.36 1.99 3.06
N ALA A 175 -1.71 0.71 3.15
CA ALA A 175 -0.84 -0.38 2.75
C ALA A 175 -0.49 -0.30 1.26
N TYR A 176 0.77 -0.59 0.92
CA TYR A 176 1.30 -0.56 -0.44
C TYR A 176 1.21 0.79 -1.15
N TRP A 177 0.95 1.88 -0.44
CA TRP A 177 1.03 3.24 -0.98
C TRP A 177 2.36 3.89 -0.56
N PRO A 178 3.19 4.40 -1.50
CA PRO A 178 4.44 5.07 -1.18
C PRO A 178 4.23 6.38 -0.39
N LEU A 179 4.41 6.30 0.94
CA LEU A 179 4.13 7.31 1.95
C LEU A 179 5.24 8.37 2.04
N PRO A 180 5.01 9.62 1.61
CA PRO A 180 5.94 10.72 1.83
C PRO A 180 6.21 10.90 3.32
N THR A 181 7.48 10.76 3.71
CA THR A 181 7.89 10.80 5.11
C THR A 181 8.92 11.88 5.36
N PHE A 182 8.62 12.70 6.38
CA PHE A 182 9.44 13.78 6.91
C PHE A 182 10.14 13.28 8.18
N ALA A 183 11.41 13.61 8.38
CA ALA A 183 12.14 13.15 9.54
C ALA A 183 12.93 14.27 10.24
N ILE A 184 12.95 14.24 11.56
CA ILE A 184 13.73 15.14 12.40
C ILE A 184 14.62 14.33 13.33
N ALA A 185 15.85 14.77 13.52
CA ALA A 185 16.76 14.24 14.52
C ALA A 185 17.70 15.34 15.05
N PRO A 186 18.45 15.09 16.13
CA PRO A 186 19.47 16.00 16.64
C PRO A 186 20.56 16.32 15.61
N PRO A 187 21.34 17.38 15.82
CA PRO A 187 22.54 17.65 15.04
C PRO A 187 23.44 16.41 14.90
N LYS A 188 23.99 16.23 13.70
CA LYS A 188 24.81 15.07 13.33
C LYS A 188 26.20 15.50 12.89
N GLN A 189 27.14 14.56 12.92
CA GLN A 189 28.40 14.71 12.20
C GLN A 189 28.18 14.76 10.67
N PRO A 190 29.01 15.47 9.90
CA PRO A 190 28.80 15.69 8.47
C PRO A 190 28.61 14.41 7.63
N SER A 191 29.36 13.35 7.94
CA SER A 191 29.34 12.07 7.20
C SER A 191 28.16 11.17 7.52
N ASP A 192 27.38 11.46 8.57
CA ASP A 192 26.26 10.64 9.00
C ASP A 192 25.02 10.92 8.14
N THR A 193 24.15 9.93 7.93
CA THR A 193 22.92 10.11 7.13
C THR A 193 21.84 10.86 7.92
N GLY A 194 21.85 10.77 9.24
CA GLY A 194 21.03 11.58 10.12
C GLY A 194 19.57 11.18 10.15
N ALA A 195 18.72 12.21 10.19
CA ALA A 195 17.29 12.04 10.31
C ALA A 195 16.69 11.18 9.17
N ALA A 196 17.28 11.18 7.98
CA ALA A 196 16.75 10.45 6.83
C ALA A 196 16.76 8.92 7.07
N ASP A 197 17.79 8.37 7.71
CA ASP A 197 17.89 6.93 8.05
C ASP A 197 16.79 6.50 9.04
N ASN A 198 16.32 7.41 9.90
CA ASN A 198 15.28 7.11 10.88
C ASN A 198 13.96 6.65 10.24
N ILE A 199 13.70 7.03 8.99
CA ILE A 199 12.49 6.66 8.24
C ILE A 199 12.42 5.15 8.06
N MET A 200 13.37 4.57 7.33
CA MET A 200 13.39 3.13 7.05
C MET A 200 13.69 2.33 8.32
N SER A 201 14.64 2.80 9.14
CA SER A 201 14.95 2.19 10.44
C SER A 201 13.69 2.02 11.31
N GLY A 202 12.80 3.02 11.30
CA GLY A 202 11.62 3.03 12.17
C GLY A 202 10.52 2.15 11.64
N ARG A 203 10.30 2.19 10.33
CA ARG A 203 9.43 1.26 9.60
C ARG A 203 9.83 -0.20 9.89
N ASN A 204 11.12 -0.51 9.87
CA ASN A 204 11.65 -1.85 10.15
C ASN A 204 11.45 -2.25 11.62
N ALA A 205 11.80 -1.36 12.57
CA ALA A 205 11.60 -1.61 13.99
C ALA A 205 10.12 -1.86 14.34
N ALA A 206 9.21 -1.15 13.66
CA ALA A 206 7.76 -1.30 13.82
C ALA A 206 7.16 -2.51 13.09
N THR A 207 7.96 -3.29 12.36
CA THR A 207 7.52 -4.45 11.56
C THR A 207 6.41 -4.11 10.56
N LEU A 208 6.47 -2.90 9.98
CA LEU A 208 5.46 -2.40 9.04
C LEU A 208 5.73 -2.91 7.63
N GLY A 209 5.59 -4.22 7.47
CA GLY A 209 5.95 -5.01 6.29
C GLY A 209 5.38 -4.48 4.97
N VAL A 210 4.24 -3.80 4.99
CA VAL A 210 3.53 -3.35 3.78
C VAL A 210 3.47 -1.84 3.63
N THR A 211 4.02 -1.10 4.60
CA THR A 211 4.17 0.36 4.52
C THR A 211 5.41 0.68 3.71
N LEU A 212 5.20 1.33 2.56
CA LEU A 212 6.24 1.79 1.65
C LEU A 212 6.54 3.24 2.01
N VAL A 213 7.73 3.57 2.52
CA VAL A 213 8.05 4.93 3.02
C VAL A 213 8.99 5.64 2.07
N LEU A 214 8.68 6.88 1.68
CA LEU A 214 9.55 7.69 0.83
C LEU A 214 10.25 8.77 1.66
N TRP A 215 11.51 9.05 1.35
CA TRP A 215 12.21 10.20 1.91
C TRP A 215 11.71 11.50 1.24
N GLN A 216 10.80 12.20 1.91
CA GLN A 216 10.29 13.48 1.43
C GLN A 216 11.20 14.63 1.84
N GLU A 217 11.56 14.67 3.12
CA GLU A 217 12.47 15.65 3.68
C GLU A 217 13.06 15.13 5.00
N ALA A 218 14.26 15.57 5.35
CA ALA A 218 14.87 15.22 6.63
C ALA A 218 15.75 16.37 7.13
N GLU A 219 15.66 16.68 8.42
CA GLU A 219 16.40 17.77 9.05
C GLU A 219 17.05 17.32 10.36
N ASN A 220 18.31 17.70 10.56
CA ASN A 220 19.04 17.48 11.79
C ASN A 220 19.11 18.80 12.58
N ALA A 221 18.10 19.06 13.41
CA ALA A 221 17.90 20.34 14.11
C ALA A 221 17.50 20.16 15.58
N LEU A 222 17.58 21.25 16.33
CA LEU A 222 17.17 21.30 17.74
C LEU A 222 15.67 21.54 17.93
N SER A 223 14.94 21.86 16.87
CA SER A 223 13.51 22.18 16.90
C SER A 223 12.79 21.51 15.73
N ALA A 224 11.55 21.08 15.98
CA ALA A 224 10.67 20.48 14.98
C ALA A 224 9.86 21.53 14.19
N GLN A 225 9.90 22.81 14.60
CA GLN A 225 9.02 23.86 14.06
C GLN A 225 9.12 23.98 12.54
N SER A 226 10.34 24.09 12.01
CA SER A 226 10.63 24.20 10.56
C SER A 226 10.02 23.03 9.78
N MET A 227 10.31 21.80 10.21
CA MET A 227 9.80 20.60 9.54
C MET A 227 8.27 20.46 9.62
N ILE A 228 7.63 20.90 10.71
CA ILE A 228 6.17 20.94 10.80
C ILE A 228 5.60 21.94 9.80
N GLU A 229 6.21 23.12 9.66
CA GLU A 229 5.80 24.11 8.65
C GLU A 229 5.97 23.55 7.23
N HIS A 230 7.07 22.83 6.95
CA HIS A 230 7.30 22.19 5.66
C HIS A 230 6.30 21.07 5.37
N LEU A 231 5.91 20.26 6.36
CA LEU A 231 4.83 19.28 6.23
C LEU A 231 3.51 19.94 5.83
N LEU A 232 3.14 21.05 6.48
CA LEU A 232 1.91 21.78 6.17
C LEU A 232 1.98 22.39 4.76
N GLN A 233 3.08 23.06 4.40
CA GLN A 233 3.30 23.61 3.06
C GLN A 233 3.31 22.53 1.98
N PHE A 234 3.83 21.35 2.27
CA PHE A 234 3.80 20.20 1.36
C PHE A 234 2.36 19.84 1.01
N PHE A 235 1.48 19.79 2.00
CA PHE A 235 0.06 19.54 1.77
C PHE A 235 -0.61 20.66 0.98
N GLU A 236 -0.28 21.93 1.24
CA GLU A 236 -0.79 23.07 0.46
C GLU A 236 -0.40 23.00 -1.01
N LYS A 237 0.86 22.65 -1.30
CA LYS A 237 1.39 22.52 -2.66
C LYS A 237 0.89 21.25 -3.36
N ASN A 238 0.55 20.20 -2.60
CA ASN A 238 0.17 18.89 -3.14
C ASN A 238 -1.26 18.52 -2.70
N LEU A 239 -2.26 19.14 -3.34
CA LEU A 239 -3.68 19.00 -2.97
C LEU A 239 -4.24 17.58 -3.12
N GLN A 240 -3.63 16.75 -3.97
CA GLN A 240 -4.05 15.37 -4.22
C GLN A 240 -3.41 14.36 -3.27
N VAL A 241 -2.35 14.75 -2.55
CA VAL A 241 -1.67 13.83 -1.64
C VAL A 241 -2.61 13.46 -0.47
N PRO A 242 -2.86 12.16 -0.25
CA PRO A 242 -3.83 11.70 0.73
C PRO A 242 -3.25 11.57 2.13
N GLU A 243 -1.97 11.29 2.28
CA GLU A 243 -1.33 11.16 3.58
C GLU A 243 0.17 11.45 3.52
N ALA A 244 0.71 11.83 4.66
CA ALA A 244 2.14 12.00 4.89
C ALA A 244 2.46 11.72 6.35
N LEU A 245 3.68 11.27 6.60
CA LEU A 245 4.17 10.93 7.93
C LEU A 245 5.27 11.90 8.33
N ILE A 246 5.26 12.39 9.56
CA ILE A 246 6.42 13.05 10.17
C ILE A 246 6.90 12.23 11.36
N VAL A 247 8.21 12.05 11.49
CA VAL A 247 8.83 11.28 12.57
C VAL A 247 9.97 12.05 13.21
N SER A 248 10.20 11.80 14.49
CA SER A 248 11.33 12.37 15.23
C SER A 248 11.92 11.35 16.18
N ARG A 249 13.25 11.37 16.32
CA ARG A 249 13.99 10.64 17.35
C ARG A 249 14.99 11.57 18.00
N ASP A 250 14.95 11.66 19.31
CA ASP A 250 15.94 12.35 20.13
C ASP A 250 16.16 11.55 21.42
N GLY A 251 17.28 11.76 22.10
CA GLY A 251 17.69 11.02 23.27
C GLY A 251 19.21 10.96 23.36
N ASP A 252 19.72 10.70 24.55
CA ASP A 252 21.16 10.51 24.74
C ASP A 252 21.72 9.41 23.83
N VAL A 253 21.00 8.29 23.64
CA VAL A 253 21.42 7.18 22.76
C VAL A 253 21.44 7.63 21.30
N THR A 254 20.39 8.30 20.83
CA THR A 254 20.34 8.85 19.46
C THR A 254 21.48 9.85 19.23
N ARG A 255 21.68 10.80 20.14
CA ARG A 255 22.76 11.80 20.07
C ARG A 255 24.15 11.16 20.11
N ASN A 256 24.31 10.09 20.89
CA ASN A 256 25.55 9.31 20.94
C ASN A 256 25.85 8.59 19.62
N GLY A 257 24.83 8.14 18.88
CA GLY A 257 25.01 7.60 17.53
C GLY A 257 25.43 8.65 16.50
N LEU A 258 24.89 9.88 16.63
CA LEU A 258 25.12 10.98 15.70
C LEU A 258 26.38 11.83 16.00
N ARG A 259 27.10 11.51 17.07
CA ARG A 259 28.28 12.25 17.53
C ARG A 259 29.42 12.20 16.51
N VAL A 260 30.37 13.12 16.65
CA VAL A 260 31.61 13.09 15.86
C VAL A 260 32.42 11.82 16.17
N ALA A 261 32.86 11.12 15.14
CA ALA A 261 33.69 9.94 15.27
C ALA A 261 34.96 10.25 16.10
N GLY A 262 35.29 9.34 17.03
CA GLY A 262 36.46 9.50 17.92
C GLY A 262 36.22 10.30 19.19
N THR A 263 35.07 10.97 19.37
CA THR A 263 34.73 11.58 20.67
C THR A 263 34.32 10.52 21.70
N PRO A 264 34.41 10.80 23.01
CA PRO A 264 33.84 9.90 24.02
C PRO A 264 32.35 9.66 23.78
N GLY A 265 31.92 8.40 23.91
CA GLY A 265 30.51 8.01 23.87
C GLY A 265 29.91 7.83 25.27
N LEU A 266 28.65 7.42 25.33
CA LEU A 266 27.99 7.06 26.57
C LEU A 266 28.73 5.95 27.32
N GLN A 267 28.74 6.05 28.65
CA GLN A 267 29.40 5.11 29.56
C GLN A 267 28.37 4.23 30.27
N ASN A 268 28.81 3.07 30.75
CA ASN A 268 28.01 2.20 31.63
C ASN A 268 28.01 2.76 33.06
N VAL A 269 27.14 3.74 33.33
CA VAL A 269 27.03 4.42 34.62
C VAL A 269 25.58 4.79 34.92
N GLN A 270 25.21 4.81 36.21
CA GLN A 270 23.92 5.34 36.65
C GLN A 270 23.91 6.87 36.52
N VAL A 271 23.14 7.38 35.57
CA VAL A 271 22.98 8.81 35.34
C VAL A 271 21.54 9.14 34.99
N VAL A 272 21.08 10.31 35.42
CA VAL A 272 19.85 10.89 34.86
C VAL A 272 20.14 11.24 33.40
N PRO A 273 19.34 10.79 32.43
CA PRO A 273 19.52 11.16 31.03
C PRO A 273 19.54 12.68 30.86
N THR A 274 20.48 13.19 30.04
CA THR A 274 20.49 14.63 29.72
C THR A 274 19.30 14.95 28.83
N VAL A 275 19.06 14.09 27.84
CA VAL A 275 17.84 14.06 27.04
C VAL A 275 17.24 12.66 27.16
N PHE A 276 16.02 12.58 27.68
CA PHE A 276 15.28 11.31 27.71
C PHE A 276 15.03 10.82 26.29
N GLU A 277 15.17 9.50 26.09
CA GLU A 277 14.82 8.84 24.82
C GLU A 277 13.39 9.22 24.43
N SER A 278 13.23 9.98 23.37
CA SER A 278 11.98 10.59 22.93
C SER A 278 11.78 10.35 21.45
N MET A 279 10.82 9.50 21.13
CA MET A 279 10.46 9.14 19.77
C MET A 279 9.01 9.48 19.53
N THR A 280 8.75 10.13 18.41
CA THR A 280 7.39 10.46 18.01
C THR A 280 7.19 10.26 16.52
N GLY A 281 5.95 10.01 16.14
CA GLY A 281 5.52 10.07 14.77
C GLY A 281 4.08 10.59 14.69
N LEU A 282 3.74 11.22 13.59
CA LEU A 282 2.41 11.73 13.34
C LEU A 282 2.06 11.45 11.88
N LEU A 283 1.06 10.59 11.67
CA LEU A 283 0.44 10.36 10.37
C LEU A 283 -0.69 11.36 10.19
N VAL A 284 -0.56 12.20 9.17
CA VAL A 284 -1.53 13.23 8.81
C VAL A 284 -2.17 12.83 7.48
N THR A 285 -3.50 12.90 7.41
CA THR A 285 -4.26 12.42 6.26
C THR A 285 -5.34 13.39 5.81
N ARG A 286 -5.85 13.12 4.61
CA ARG A 286 -7.07 13.67 4.03
C ARG A 286 -7.92 12.49 3.61
N SER A 287 -8.83 12.05 4.48
CA SER A 287 -9.61 10.83 4.22
C SER A 287 -10.42 10.90 2.92
N ASP A 288 -10.88 12.09 2.51
CA ASP A 288 -11.53 12.29 1.21
C ASP A 288 -10.59 12.02 0.03
N ARG A 289 -9.30 12.34 0.15
CA ARG A 289 -8.31 12.03 -0.89
C ARG A 289 -7.97 10.55 -0.95
N VAL A 290 -7.96 9.85 0.19
CA VAL A 290 -7.87 8.38 0.22
C VAL A 290 -9.06 7.78 -0.53
N ASP A 291 -10.28 8.21 -0.20
CA ASP A 291 -11.50 7.67 -0.82
C ASP A 291 -11.61 8.01 -2.30
N ARG A 292 -11.12 9.17 -2.72
CA ARG A 292 -11.20 9.62 -4.11
C ARG A 292 -10.08 9.07 -5.00
N TYR A 293 -8.84 9.01 -4.49
CA TYR A 293 -7.66 8.75 -5.32
C TYR A 293 -7.00 7.41 -5.05
N ILE A 294 -7.29 6.75 -3.92
CA ILE A 294 -6.71 5.45 -3.59
C ILE A 294 -7.77 4.35 -3.63
N ARG A 295 -8.86 4.48 -2.86
CA ARG A 295 -9.87 3.43 -2.68
C ARG A 295 -10.43 2.85 -3.99
N PRO A 296 -10.66 3.62 -5.07
CA PRO A 296 -11.16 3.06 -6.34
C PRO A 296 -10.20 2.09 -7.02
N TYR A 297 -8.91 2.13 -6.65
CA TYR A 297 -7.85 1.27 -7.19
C TYR A 297 -7.46 0.13 -6.24
N ALA A 298 -8.16 -0.01 -5.10
CA ALA A 298 -7.92 -1.12 -4.18
C ALA A 298 -8.25 -2.46 -4.85
N THR A 299 -7.39 -3.45 -4.66
CA THR A 299 -7.58 -4.79 -5.21
C THR A 299 -8.32 -5.68 -4.21
N ASN A 300 -9.10 -6.65 -4.71
CA ASN A 300 -9.72 -7.70 -3.88
C ASN A 300 -8.84 -8.97 -3.82
N GLU A 301 -7.56 -8.84 -4.18
CA GLU A 301 -6.62 -9.96 -4.16
C GLU A 301 -6.22 -10.25 -2.71
N ALA A 302 -5.95 -11.52 -2.39
CA ALA A 302 -5.37 -11.86 -1.11
C ALA A 302 -4.00 -11.16 -0.97
N GLU A 303 -3.71 -10.62 0.21
CA GLU A 303 -2.45 -9.93 0.46
C GLU A 303 -1.28 -10.92 0.38
N GLU A 304 -0.51 -10.83 -0.71
CA GLU A 304 0.68 -11.64 -0.93
C GLU A 304 1.71 -10.84 -1.76
N ASN A 305 2.57 -10.09 -1.08
CA ASN A 305 3.59 -9.27 -1.73
C ASN A 305 4.74 -10.05 -2.37
N GLN A 306 4.87 -11.34 -2.05
CA GLN A 306 5.87 -12.24 -2.65
C GLN A 306 5.46 -12.74 -4.04
N ASN A 307 4.17 -12.71 -4.36
CA ASN A 307 3.65 -13.22 -5.63
C ASN A 307 3.67 -12.13 -6.70
N LYS A 308 4.76 -12.05 -7.45
CA LYS A 308 4.96 -11.05 -8.53
C LYS A 308 3.96 -11.13 -9.69
N ASN A 309 3.00 -12.06 -9.67
CA ASN A 309 1.93 -12.10 -10.65
C ASN A 309 0.75 -11.19 -10.27
N THR A 310 0.52 -10.95 -8.97
CA THR A 310 -0.54 -10.08 -8.45
C THR A 310 -0.17 -8.61 -8.62
N ASP A 311 -1.14 -7.71 -8.58
CA ASP A 311 -0.86 -6.29 -8.78
C ASP A 311 -0.11 -5.71 -7.57
N LEU A 312 -0.43 -6.16 -6.35
CA LEU A 312 0.32 -5.82 -5.13
C LEU A 312 1.76 -6.35 -5.17
N GLY A 313 1.97 -7.59 -5.64
CA GLY A 313 3.31 -8.17 -5.75
C GLY A 313 4.17 -7.49 -6.82
N LYS A 314 3.57 -7.02 -7.93
CA LYS A 314 4.27 -6.21 -8.94
C LYS A 314 4.67 -4.85 -8.38
N LEU A 315 3.75 -4.16 -7.71
CA LEU A 315 4.03 -2.87 -7.08
C LEU A 315 5.14 -2.98 -6.04
N TRP A 316 5.05 -4.00 -5.17
CA TRP A 316 6.07 -4.31 -4.18
C TRP A 316 7.45 -4.55 -4.82
N ALA A 317 7.51 -5.42 -5.84
CA ALA A 317 8.77 -5.71 -6.53
C ALA A 317 9.33 -4.49 -7.27
N PHE A 318 8.46 -3.67 -7.89
CA PHE A 318 8.87 -2.45 -8.56
C PHE A 318 9.43 -1.43 -7.57
N TYR A 319 8.72 -1.18 -6.46
CA TYR A 319 9.15 -0.27 -5.40
C TYR A 319 10.56 -0.61 -4.91
N TRP A 320 10.80 -1.85 -4.47
CA TRP A 320 12.10 -2.23 -3.91
C TRP A 320 13.21 -2.24 -4.96
N ASN A 321 12.90 -2.60 -6.21
CA ASN A 321 13.88 -2.49 -7.28
C ASN A 321 14.29 -1.04 -7.57
N ARG A 322 13.36 -0.08 -7.45
CA ARG A 322 13.70 1.35 -7.57
C ARG A 322 14.47 1.87 -6.36
N ASP A 323 14.14 1.38 -5.16
CA ASP A 323 14.83 1.70 -3.91
C ASP A 323 16.30 1.26 -3.92
N ASP A 324 16.57 0.03 -4.38
CA ASP A 324 17.92 -0.50 -4.56
C ASP A 324 18.72 0.36 -5.55
N ALA A 325 18.13 0.70 -6.71
CA ALA A 325 18.76 1.54 -7.71
C ALA A 325 19.05 2.96 -7.21
N PHE A 326 18.15 3.53 -6.41
CA PHE A 326 18.38 4.83 -5.76
C PHE A 326 19.54 4.76 -4.78
N THR A 327 19.64 3.69 -3.99
CA THR A 327 20.73 3.50 -3.03
C THR A 327 22.08 3.48 -3.73
N GLU A 328 22.21 2.72 -4.83
CA GLU A 328 23.43 2.68 -5.63
C GLU A 328 23.79 4.07 -6.21
N GLN A 329 22.79 4.77 -6.78
CA GLN A 329 22.96 6.10 -7.33
C GLN A 329 23.41 7.09 -6.24
N TYR A 330 22.71 7.14 -5.12
CA TYR A 330 22.99 8.05 -4.02
C TYR A 330 24.40 7.84 -3.47
N GLU A 331 24.79 6.59 -3.21
CA GLU A 331 26.13 6.29 -2.71
C GLU A 331 27.24 6.67 -3.70
N SER A 332 27.01 6.44 -5.00
CA SER A 332 27.93 6.86 -6.06
C SER A 332 28.11 8.39 -6.08
N GLU A 333 27.01 9.14 -5.99
CA GLU A 333 27.02 10.60 -5.92
C GLU A 333 27.74 11.11 -4.66
N GLN A 334 27.57 10.44 -3.51
CA GLN A 334 28.28 10.80 -2.28
C GLN A 334 29.78 10.49 -2.37
N ARG A 335 30.18 9.35 -2.97
CA ARG A 335 31.60 9.05 -3.25
C ARG A 335 32.23 10.10 -4.16
N ALA A 336 31.51 10.52 -5.21
CA ALA A 336 31.97 11.58 -6.10
C ALA A 336 32.15 12.93 -5.39
N LYS A 337 31.41 13.18 -4.30
CA LYS A 337 31.57 14.34 -3.41
C LYS A 337 32.68 14.15 -2.34
N GLY A 338 33.38 13.02 -2.35
CA GLY A 338 34.48 12.72 -1.44
C GLY A 338 34.08 12.06 -0.12
N VAL A 339 32.83 11.57 0.02
CA VAL A 339 32.42 10.78 1.19
C VAL A 339 33.05 9.39 1.12
N VAL A 340 33.87 9.04 2.11
CA VAL A 340 34.66 7.79 2.13
C VAL A 340 33.78 6.54 2.26
N ILE A 341 32.78 6.60 3.14
CA ILE A 341 31.83 5.51 3.39
C ILE A 341 30.42 6.13 3.29
N PRO A 342 29.83 6.19 2.08
CA PRO A 342 28.50 6.73 1.93
C PRO A 342 27.47 5.76 2.53
N ASN A 343 26.48 6.30 3.24
CA ASN A 343 25.35 5.54 3.73
C ASN A 343 24.06 6.14 3.14
N SER A 344 23.31 5.33 2.39
CA SER A 344 21.99 5.73 1.89
C SER A 344 21.01 5.96 3.06
N PRO A 345 20.00 6.85 2.92
CA PRO A 345 18.85 6.98 3.83
C PRO A 345 18.03 5.71 4.10
N GLY A 346 18.38 4.59 3.47
CA GLY A 346 17.64 3.33 3.57
C GLY A 346 16.32 3.34 2.80
N THR A 347 15.95 4.45 2.16
CA THR A 347 14.87 4.49 1.19
C THR A 347 15.01 5.63 0.17
N MET A 348 14.37 5.49 -0.98
CA MET A 348 14.38 6.48 -2.05
C MET A 348 13.62 7.76 -1.73
N SER A 349 14.05 8.86 -2.37
CA SER A 349 13.36 10.14 -2.22
C SER A 349 12.02 10.16 -2.95
N THR A 350 11.07 10.97 -2.46
CA THR A 350 9.78 11.14 -3.14
C THR A 350 9.96 11.63 -4.57
N ALA A 351 10.88 12.57 -4.79
CA ALA A 351 11.16 13.11 -6.12
C ALA A 351 11.72 12.04 -7.07
N TYR A 352 12.62 11.16 -6.58
CA TYR A 352 13.14 10.06 -7.38
C TYR A 352 12.02 9.10 -7.75
N TRP A 353 11.21 8.65 -6.78
CA TRP A 353 10.09 7.75 -7.02
C TRP A 353 9.13 8.29 -8.09
N GLN A 354 8.74 9.56 -8.00
CA GLN A 354 7.85 10.21 -8.96
C GLN A 354 8.44 10.23 -10.39
N ALA A 355 9.76 10.34 -10.53
CA ALA A 355 10.42 10.29 -11.82
C ALA A 355 10.48 8.88 -12.45
N GLN A 356 10.13 7.83 -11.70
CA GLN A 356 10.11 6.43 -12.19
C GLN A 356 8.72 5.97 -12.65
N LEU A 357 7.66 6.75 -12.39
CA LEU A 357 6.27 6.45 -12.76
C LEU A 357 5.98 6.98 -14.17
#